data_AF-A0A1L9UHQ5-F1
#
_entry.id   AF-A0A1L9UHQ5-F1
#
_cell.length_a   1.000
_cell.length_b   1.000
_cell.length_c   1.000
_cell.angle_alpha   90.00
_cell.angle_beta   90.00
_cell.angle_gamma   90.00
#
_symmetry.space_group_name_H-M   'P 1'
#
loop_
_entity.id
_entity.type
_entity.pdbx_description
1 polymer ?
#
loop_
_entity_poly.entity_id
_entity_poly.type
_entity_poly.pdbx_seq_one_letter_code
_entity_poly.pdbx_strand_id
1 'polypeptide(L)'
;MRPVILLSAQLRSALPRSVRRDLNSKLFARFKTTQNPVPQPKPSAPFIKRKEPLAPRNPQLSPSKHAKLTFRKGPPEKIVVYYSGKGKTAVVGTLKLISVLIFGVSCFLLAPAFASSDEHPWYLAPAIAIGGTLPMIFILFTTAPFVVYVHVAIPAFARRSRETMIEYVKNLPPTATLYMTTIRPTSLPQQTEVRLGDLVRNKSLLRPITFTNSKPAPSPWWAGKTPQHFYTDAKAQRSTQSPNYFPALWENVYKQIQNNVSLKRQN
;
A
#
# COMPACT_ATOMS: atom_id res chain seq x y z
N MET A 1 32.18 -23.89 22.38
CA MET A 1 33.11 -22.90 21.80
C MET A 1 32.47 -21.51 21.93
N ARG A 2 33.10 -20.59 22.66
CA ARG A 2 32.62 -19.21 22.88
C ARG A 2 33.36 -18.28 21.91
N PRO A 3 32.70 -17.52 21.02
CA PRO A 3 33.38 -16.48 20.26
C PRO A 3 33.53 -15.23 21.13
N VAL A 4 34.78 -14.95 21.53
CA VAL A 4 35.22 -13.71 22.15
C VAL A 4 35.33 -12.65 21.05
N ILE A 5 34.57 -11.57 21.18
CA ILE A 5 34.50 -10.47 20.21
C ILE A 5 35.63 -9.47 20.50
N LEU A 6 36.62 -9.40 19.62
CA LEU A 6 37.62 -8.33 19.60
C LEU A 6 37.06 -7.11 18.86
N LEU A 7 36.30 -6.29 19.57
CA LEU A 7 36.26 -4.85 19.29
C LEU A 7 37.22 -4.21 20.29
N SER A 8 38.40 -3.83 19.81
CA SER A 8 39.48 -3.26 20.60
C SER A 8 39.00 -2.07 21.45
N ALA A 9 39.58 -1.91 22.64
CA ALA A 9 39.17 -0.91 23.63
C ALA A 9 39.21 0.54 23.09
N GLN A 10 40.03 0.79 22.07
CA GLN A 10 40.19 2.12 21.46
C GLN A 10 39.02 2.51 20.53
N LEU A 11 38.37 1.55 19.86
CA LEU A 11 37.18 1.83 19.03
C LEU A 11 35.95 2.14 19.88
N ARG A 12 35.95 1.74 21.15
CA ARG A 12 34.87 2.08 22.08
C ARG A 12 34.85 3.58 22.34
N SER A 13 35.96 4.21 22.72
CA SER A 13 35.98 5.61 23.19
C SER A 13 35.61 6.66 22.13
N ALA A 14 35.78 6.34 20.84
CA ALA A 14 35.50 7.27 19.74
C ALA A 14 34.01 7.40 19.37
N LEU A 15 33.14 6.50 19.85
CA LEU A 15 31.73 6.46 19.44
C LEU A 15 30.80 7.06 20.50
N PRO A 16 29.91 8.02 20.13
CA PRO A 16 28.93 8.58 21.05
C PRO A 16 27.96 7.52 21.60
N ARG A 17 27.52 7.70 22.85
CA ARG A 17 26.77 6.69 23.62
C ARG A 17 25.48 6.22 22.93
N SER A 18 24.85 7.08 22.14
CA SER A 18 23.64 6.76 21.34
C SER A 18 23.94 5.73 20.24
N VAL A 19 25.06 5.89 19.54
CA VAL A 19 25.49 5.00 18.43
C VAL A 19 25.90 3.63 18.97
N ARG A 20 26.53 3.56 20.14
CA ARG A 20 26.82 2.28 20.81
C ARG A 20 25.56 1.50 21.18
N ARG A 21 24.50 2.18 21.64
CA ARG A 21 23.22 1.54 21.97
C ARG A 21 22.52 0.99 20.72
N ASP A 22 22.56 1.72 19.61
CA ASP A 22 21.91 1.29 18.36
C ASP A 22 22.65 0.13 17.67
N LEU A 23 23.98 0.07 17.77
CA LEU A 23 24.75 -1.06 17.24
C LEU A 23 24.51 -2.34 18.06
N ASN A 24 24.46 -2.25 19.38
CA ASN A 24 24.13 -3.41 20.22
C ASN A 24 22.68 -3.89 20.00
N SER A 25 21.71 -2.98 19.86
CA SER A 25 20.30 -3.38 19.66
C SER A 25 20.10 -4.14 18.34
N LYS A 26 20.83 -3.76 17.28
CA LYS A 26 20.75 -4.39 15.96
C LYS A 26 21.47 -5.74 15.88
N LEU A 27 22.58 -5.91 16.60
CA LEU A 27 23.34 -7.17 16.60
C LEU A 27 22.63 -8.28 17.40
N PHE A 28 21.94 -7.95 18.49
CA PHE A 28 21.20 -8.94 19.30
C PHE A 28 19.76 -9.21 18.81
N ALA A 29 19.21 -8.37 17.93
CA ALA A 29 17.90 -8.63 17.32
C ALA A 29 17.93 -9.72 16.23
N ARG A 30 19.11 -10.08 15.69
CA ARG A 30 19.23 -10.94 14.51
C ARG A 30 19.69 -12.38 14.77
N PHE A 31 19.66 -12.84 16.02
CA PHE A 31 19.92 -14.24 16.41
C PHE A 31 18.74 -14.93 17.11
N LYS A 32 17.49 -14.66 16.67
CA LYS A 32 16.40 -15.61 16.88
C LYS A 32 16.31 -16.56 15.69
N THR A 33 17.24 -17.51 15.67
CA THR A 33 17.20 -18.66 14.76
C THR A 33 16.07 -19.59 15.19
N THR A 34 15.36 -20.12 14.20
CA THR A 34 14.38 -21.19 14.30
C THR A 34 14.96 -22.38 15.07
N GLN A 35 14.47 -22.62 16.29
CA GLN A 35 14.57 -23.93 16.96
C GLN A 35 13.22 -24.62 16.84
N ASN A 36 13.10 -25.54 15.88
CA ASN A 36 12.06 -26.56 15.92
C ASN A 36 12.39 -27.55 17.04
N PRO A 37 11.46 -27.94 17.92
CA PRO A 37 11.71 -28.97 18.91
C PRO A 37 11.83 -30.34 18.23
N VAL A 38 12.88 -31.08 18.63
CA VAL A 38 13.19 -32.46 18.26
C VAL A 38 12.04 -33.41 18.67
N PRO A 39 11.58 -34.33 17.80
CA PRO A 39 10.56 -35.33 18.18
C PRO A 39 11.15 -36.41 19.10
N GLN A 40 10.43 -36.77 20.17
CA GLN A 40 10.78 -37.90 21.04
C GLN A 40 10.41 -39.26 20.41
N PRO A 41 11.12 -40.35 20.77
CA PRO A 41 10.85 -41.68 20.23
C PRO A 41 9.63 -42.33 20.89
N LYS A 42 8.80 -43.01 20.07
CA LYS A 42 7.63 -43.78 20.50
C LYS A 42 8.05 -45.16 21.04
N PRO A 43 7.47 -45.64 22.16
CA PRO A 43 7.35 -47.07 22.43
C PRO A 43 6.01 -47.62 21.91
N SER A 44 6.07 -48.82 21.36
CA SER A 44 5.03 -49.64 20.75
C SER A 44 4.12 -50.35 21.76
N ALA A 45 2.80 -50.15 21.69
CA ALA A 45 1.76 -51.12 22.10
C ALA A 45 0.35 -50.64 21.65
N PRO A 46 -0.69 -51.51 21.56
CA PRO A 46 -1.64 -51.49 20.45
C PRO A 46 -2.94 -50.71 20.67
N PHE A 47 -3.57 -50.47 19.53
CA PHE A 47 -4.80 -49.74 19.25
C PHE A 47 -6.04 -50.33 19.94
N ILE A 48 -6.67 -49.59 20.85
CA ILE A 48 -8.09 -49.80 21.23
C ILE A 48 -8.86 -48.51 20.97
N LYS A 49 -9.74 -48.56 19.97
CA LYS A 49 -10.70 -47.50 19.63
C LYS A 49 -11.70 -47.33 20.77
N ARG A 50 -11.70 -46.17 21.42
CA ARG A 50 -12.87 -45.65 22.16
C ARG A 50 -13.19 -44.25 21.63
N LYS A 51 -14.43 -44.08 21.17
CA LYS A 51 -14.97 -42.87 20.53
C LYS A 51 -15.63 -42.04 21.63
N GLU A 52 -15.07 -40.87 21.95
CA GLU A 52 -15.63 -39.93 22.93
C GLU A 52 -15.85 -38.56 22.25
N PRO A 53 -16.99 -37.88 22.47
CA PRO A 53 -17.36 -36.71 21.68
C PRO A 53 -16.68 -35.44 22.21
N LEU A 54 -15.68 -34.94 21.49
CA LEU A 54 -15.03 -33.66 21.75
C LEU A 54 -15.88 -32.49 21.21
N ALA A 55 -16.32 -31.62 22.12
CA ALA A 55 -16.84 -30.29 21.81
C ALA A 55 -15.79 -29.44 21.06
N PRO A 56 -16.20 -28.53 20.13
CA PRO A 56 -15.26 -27.76 19.34
C PRO A 56 -14.51 -26.72 20.19
N ARG A 57 -13.22 -26.96 20.39
CA ARG A 57 -12.25 -26.04 21.00
C ARG A 57 -12.07 -24.82 20.09
N ASN A 58 -12.65 -23.69 20.49
CA ASN A 58 -12.46 -22.39 19.84
C ASN A 58 -10.95 -22.06 19.78
N PRO A 59 -10.35 -21.80 18.60
CA PRO A 59 -8.93 -21.44 18.51
C PRO A 59 -8.71 -20.04 19.10
N GLN A 60 -8.27 -20.00 20.35
CA GLN A 60 -7.93 -18.76 21.04
C GLN A 60 -6.78 -18.07 20.29
N LEU A 61 -7.04 -16.87 19.75
CA LEU A 61 -6.02 -16.04 19.10
C LEU A 61 -4.94 -15.66 20.11
N SER A 62 -3.68 -15.77 19.68
CA SER A 62 -2.49 -15.46 20.46
C SER A 62 -2.51 -14.04 21.09
N PRO A 63 -2.04 -13.86 22.35
CA PRO A 63 -2.12 -12.61 23.11
C PRO A 63 -1.38 -11.42 22.48
N SER A 64 -0.40 -11.67 21.62
CA SER A 64 0.32 -10.64 20.85
C SER A 64 -0.56 -9.91 19.83
N LYS A 65 -1.62 -10.53 19.31
CA LYS A 65 -2.60 -9.87 18.43
C LYS A 65 -3.55 -8.97 19.21
N HIS A 66 -3.90 -9.33 20.44
CA HIS A 66 -4.74 -8.51 21.32
C HIS A 66 -4.02 -7.24 21.77
N ALA A 67 -2.72 -7.30 22.09
CA ALA A 67 -1.96 -6.12 22.53
C ALA A 67 -1.86 -5.02 21.45
N LYS A 68 -1.86 -5.37 20.16
CA LYS A 68 -1.87 -4.39 19.06
C LYS A 68 -3.26 -3.79 18.78
N LEU A 69 -4.32 -4.48 19.21
CA LEU A 69 -5.70 -4.02 19.08
C LEU A 69 -6.14 -3.14 20.26
N THR A 70 -5.61 -3.37 21.47
CA THR A 70 -5.99 -2.63 22.68
C THR A 70 -5.35 -1.25 22.81
N PHE A 71 -4.18 -1.00 22.20
CA PHE A 71 -3.58 0.33 22.14
C PHE A 71 -4.37 1.33 21.26
N ARG A 72 -5.39 0.85 20.52
CA ARG A 72 -6.28 1.66 19.67
C ARG A 72 -7.63 1.96 20.32
N LYS A 73 -7.72 2.05 21.64
CA LYS A 73 -8.95 2.47 22.34
C LYS A 73 -9.09 4.00 22.40
N GLY A 74 -8.60 4.68 21.37
CA GLY A 74 -8.82 6.11 21.13
C GLY A 74 -9.53 6.29 19.78
N PRO A 75 -10.34 7.35 19.61
CA PRO A 75 -11.03 7.60 18.35
C PRO A 75 -10.05 7.67 17.18
N PRO A 76 -10.42 7.15 16.00
CA PRO A 76 -9.48 6.96 14.90
C PRO A 76 -8.93 8.28 14.38
N GLU A 77 -7.60 8.35 14.27
CA GLU A 77 -6.91 9.50 13.67
C GLU A 77 -7.20 9.65 12.16
N LYS A 78 -7.43 8.53 11.48
CA LYS A 78 -7.76 8.49 10.05
C LYS A 78 -8.96 7.60 9.83
N ILE A 79 -9.95 8.11 9.11
CA ILE A 79 -11.11 7.33 8.68
C ILE A 79 -11.04 7.05 7.19
N VAL A 80 -11.65 5.95 6.75
CA VAL A 80 -11.74 5.60 5.33
C VAL A 80 -13.09 6.09 4.82
N VAL A 81 -13.09 6.95 3.81
CA VAL A 81 -14.32 7.46 3.19
C VAL A 81 -14.59 6.81 1.85
N TYR A 82 -13.54 6.45 1.10
CA TYR A 82 -13.66 5.82 -0.21
C TYR A 82 -12.93 4.50 -0.26
N TYR A 83 -13.58 3.54 -0.91
CA TYR A 83 -12.97 2.29 -1.33
C TYR A 83 -13.44 1.95 -2.74
N SER A 84 -12.49 1.66 -3.64
CA SER A 84 -12.82 1.31 -5.03
C SER A 84 -13.39 -0.10 -5.22
N GLY A 85 -13.23 -0.97 -4.21
CA GLY A 85 -13.70 -2.35 -4.25
C GLY A 85 -12.59 -3.36 -4.52
N LYS A 86 -12.80 -4.61 -4.07
CA LYS A 86 -11.81 -5.70 -4.19
C LYS A 86 -11.56 -6.08 -5.65
N GLY A 87 -12.63 -6.28 -6.42
CA GLY A 87 -12.54 -6.73 -7.82
C GLY A 87 -11.72 -5.78 -8.69
N LYS A 88 -12.11 -4.49 -8.74
CA LYS A 88 -11.39 -3.47 -9.53
C LYS A 88 -9.92 -3.36 -9.14
N THR A 89 -9.64 -3.33 -7.84
CA THR A 89 -8.27 -3.26 -7.32
C THR A 89 -7.45 -4.48 -7.70
N ALA A 90 -8.03 -5.69 -7.59
CA ALA A 90 -7.38 -6.93 -7.99
C ALA A 90 -7.12 -6.98 -9.49
N VAL A 91 -8.10 -6.61 -10.32
CA VAL A 91 -7.92 -6.54 -11.78
C VAL A 91 -6.80 -5.57 -12.16
N VAL A 92 -6.78 -4.36 -11.59
CA VAL A 92 -5.71 -3.39 -11.87
C VAL A 92 -4.34 -3.91 -11.42
N GLY A 93 -4.26 -4.49 -10.22
CA GLY A 93 -3.01 -5.07 -9.70
C GLY A 93 -2.49 -6.23 -10.55
N THR A 94 -3.37 -7.17 -10.90
CA THR A 94 -3.06 -8.32 -11.75
C THR A 94 -2.66 -7.88 -13.15
N LEU A 95 -3.37 -6.91 -13.74
CA LEU A 95 -3.08 -6.41 -15.08
C LEU A 95 -1.68 -5.76 -15.15
N LYS A 96 -1.31 -4.97 -14.13
CA LYS A 96 0.06 -4.43 -14.00
C LYS A 96 1.09 -5.55 -13.91
N LEU A 97 0.86 -6.54 -13.05
CA LEU A 97 1.79 -7.66 -12.87
C LEU A 97 1.99 -8.46 -14.17
N ILE A 98 0.92 -8.82 -14.86
CA ILE A 98 0.97 -9.54 -16.14
C ILE A 98 1.75 -8.73 -17.18
N SER A 99 1.51 -7.42 -17.27
CA SER A 99 2.20 -6.57 -18.24
C SER A 99 3.71 -6.49 -18.01
N VAL A 100 4.14 -6.45 -16.75
CA VAL A 100 5.57 -6.47 -16.39
C VAL A 100 6.20 -7.84 -16.68
N LEU A 101 5.46 -8.93 -16.48
CA LEU A 101 5.93 -10.27 -16.84
C LEU A 101 6.09 -10.43 -18.35
N ILE A 102 5.12 -9.97 -19.15
CA ILE A 102 5.20 -10.00 -20.62
C ILE A 102 6.39 -9.19 -21.09
N PHE A 103 6.57 -7.98 -20.56
CA PHE A 103 7.75 -7.16 -20.83
C PHE A 103 9.05 -7.90 -20.46
N GLY A 104 9.10 -8.52 -19.28
CA GLY A 104 10.27 -9.26 -18.82
C GLY A 104 10.63 -10.43 -19.74
N VAL A 105 9.66 -11.28 -20.10
CA VAL A 105 9.89 -12.41 -21.01
C VAL A 105 10.29 -11.92 -22.40
N SER A 106 9.61 -10.90 -22.92
CA SER A 106 9.87 -10.35 -24.24
C SER A 106 11.28 -9.73 -24.34
N CYS A 107 11.67 -8.90 -23.37
CA CYS A 107 12.94 -8.19 -23.40
C CYS A 107 14.15 -9.02 -22.93
N PHE A 108 13.98 -9.92 -21.95
CA PHE A 108 15.11 -10.67 -21.37
C PHE A 108 15.24 -12.10 -21.86
N LEU A 109 14.18 -12.73 -22.39
CA LEU A 109 14.25 -14.10 -22.90
C LEU A 109 14.16 -14.13 -24.42
N LEU A 110 13.10 -13.53 -24.99
CA LEU A 110 12.85 -13.62 -26.42
C LEU A 110 13.83 -12.74 -27.21
N ALA A 111 13.88 -11.43 -26.96
CA ALA A 111 14.71 -10.53 -27.75
C ALA A 111 16.20 -10.94 -27.82
N PRO A 112 16.86 -11.37 -26.72
CA PRO A 112 18.24 -11.85 -26.79
C PRO A 112 18.39 -13.19 -27.53
N ALA A 113 17.41 -14.10 -27.41
CA ALA A 113 17.43 -15.36 -28.14
C ALA A 113 17.38 -15.13 -29.66
N PHE A 114 16.49 -14.24 -30.11
CA PHE A 114 16.38 -13.85 -31.53
C PHE A 114 17.55 -12.98 -32.02
N ALA A 115 18.24 -12.27 -31.13
CA ALA A 115 19.44 -11.51 -31.47
C ALA A 115 20.70 -12.38 -31.61
N SER A 116 20.72 -13.56 -30.97
CA SER A 116 21.87 -14.47 -30.98
C SER A 116 21.82 -15.50 -32.11
N SER A 117 20.68 -15.61 -32.80
CA SER A 117 20.46 -16.49 -33.95
C SER A 117 20.70 -15.74 -35.26
N ASP A 118 21.66 -16.18 -36.06
CA ASP A 118 22.00 -15.58 -37.37
C ASP A 118 20.92 -15.80 -38.45
N GLU A 119 19.92 -16.64 -38.19
CA GLU A 119 18.83 -16.93 -39.14
C GLU A 119 17.78 -15.81 -39.23
N HIS A 120 17.81 -14.84 -38.32
CA HIS A 120 16.74 -13.86 -38.20
C HIS A 120 17.16 -12.44 -38.61
N PRO A 121 16.26 -11.65 -39.23
CA PRO A 121 16.56 -10.27 -39.57
C PRO A 121 16.87 -9.43 -38.32
N TRP A 122 17.83 -8.53 -38.44
CA TRP A 122 18.31 -7.67 -37.34
C TRP A 122 17.21 -6.85 -36.64
N TYR A 123 16.11 -6.55 -37.34
CA TYR A 123 14.99 -5.77 -36.80
C TYR A 123 14.02 -6.61 -35.94
N LEU A 124 14.11 -7.94 -35.96
CA LEU A 124 13.15 -8.80 -35.27
C LEU A 124 13.30 -8.73 -33.74
N ALA A 125 14.53 -8.78 -33.24
CA ALA A 125 14.82 -8.62 -31.82
C ALA A 125 14.32 -7.28 -31.23
N PRO A 126 14.61 -6.10 -31.82
CA PRO A 126 14.06 -4.84 -31.33
C PRO A 126 12.54 -4.76 -31.52
N ALA A 127 11.97 -5.32 -32.59
CA ALA A 127 10.52 -5.36 -32.78
C ALA A 127 9.82 -6.15 -31.64
N ILE A 128 10.38 -7.29 -31.24
CA ILE A 128 9.87 -8.08 -30.11
C ILE A 128 9.94 -7.26 -28.82
N ALA A 129 11.09 -6.65 -28.52
CA ALA A 129 11.27 -5.85 -27.32
C ALA A 129 10.28 -4.67 -27.25
N ILE A 130 10.08 -3.96 -28.36
CA ILE A 130 9.09 -2.86 -28.44
C ILE A 130 7.67 -3.42 -28.27
N GLY A 131 7.36 -4.54 -28.92
CA GLY A 131 6.08 -5.23 -28.81
C GLY A 131 5.74 -5.65 -27.38
N GLY A 132 6.71 -6.12 -26.59
CA GLY A 132 6.53 -6.44 -25.17
C GLY A 132 6.43 -5.22 -24.27
N THR A 133 7.07 -4.11 -24.64
CA THR A 133 7.07 -2.86 -23.87
C THR A 133 5.75 -2.09 -24.00
N LEU A 134 5.11 -2.14 -25.17
CA LEU A 134 3.93 -1.34 -25.47
C LEU A 134 2.73 -1.63 -24.54
N PRO A 135 2.34 -2.90 -24.26
CA PRO A 135 1.28 -3.21 -23.31
C PRO A 135 1.60 -2.73 -21.89
N MET A 136 2.86 -2.84 -21.46
CA MET A 136 3.31 -2.36 -20.15
C MET A 136 3.11 -0.86 -20.03
N ILE A 137 3.60 -0.07 -20.99
CA ILE A 137 3.44 1.39 -20.98
C ILE A 137 1.95 1.77 -20.98
N PHE A 138 1.16 1.13 -21.84
CA PHE A 138 -0.28 1.42 -21.95
C PHE A 138 -1.03 1.16 -20.64
N ILE A 139 -0.80 0.00 -20.02
CA ILE A 139 -1.45 -0.37 -18.75
C ILE A 139 -0.99 0.56 -17.62
N LEU A 140 0.32 0.82 -17.51
CA LEU A 140 0.85 1.72 -16.49
C LEU A 140 0.31 3.14 -16.66
N PHE A 141 0.19 3.62 -17.89
CA PHE A 141 -0.32 4.96 -18.19
C PHE A 141 -1.81 5.10 -17.85
N THR A 142 -2.63 4.13 -18.23
CA THR A 142 -4.09 4.15 -18.03
C THR A 142 -4.49 3.90 -16.57
N THR A 143 -3.75 3.04 -15.86
CA THR A 143 -4.05 2.64 -14.47
C THR A 143 -3.24 3.39 -13.40
N ALA A 144 -2.31 4.27 -13.79
CA ALA A 144 -1.56 5.14 -12.87
C ALA A 144 -2.46 5.96 -11.91
N PRO A 145 -3.55 6.62 -12.36
CA PRO A 145 -4.34 7.46 -11.48
C PRO A 145 -5.28 6.67 -10.55
N PHE A 146 -5.37 5.34 -10.65
CA PHE A 146 -6.37 4.56 -9.91
C PHE A 146 -6.15 4.61 -8.39
N VAL A 147 -7.14 5.16 -7.67
CA VAL A 147 -7.16 5.25 -6.20
C VAL A 147 -7.89 4.05 -5.61
N VAL A 148 -7.24 3.37 -4.67
CA VAL A 148 -7.80 2.23 -3.95
C VAL A 148 -8.60 2.69 -2.73
N TYR A 149 -8.01 3.57 -1.93
CA TYR A 149 -8.58 4.08 -0.69
C TYR A 149 -8.37 5.59 -0.58
N VAL A 150 -9.35 6.30 -0.04
CA VAL A 150 -9.17 7.68 0.43
C VAL A 150 -9.38 7.70 1.94
N HIS A 151 -8.38 8.18 2.66
CA HIS A 151 -8.48 8.40 4.09
C HIS A 151 -8.56 9.90 4.39
N VAL A 152 -9.41 10.28 5.33
CA VAL A 152 -9.49 11.65 5.84
C VAL A 152 -8.77 11.69 7.18
N ALA A 153 -7.89 12.68 7.37
CA ALA A 153 -7.31 12.95 8.67
C ALA A 153 -8.32 13.68 9.55
N ILE A 154 -8.59 13.16 10.74
CA ILE A 154 -9.53 13.76 11.68
C ILE A 154 -8.74 14.51 12.76
N PRO A 155 -9.00 15.82 12.95
CA PRO A 155 -8.35 16.61 13.98
C PRO A 155 -8.84 16.21 15.38
N ALA A 156 -8.07 16.52 16.43
CA ALA A 156 -8.36 16.09 17.80
C ALA A 156 -9.75 16.54 18.31
N PHE A 157 -10.28 17.68 17.85
CA PHE A 157 -11.61 18.14 18.24
C PHE A 157 -12.74 17.25 17.71
N ALA A 158 -12.62 16.79 16.46
CA ALA A 158 -13.61 15.94 15.79
C ALA A 158 -13.45 14.46 16.15
N ARG A 159 -12.44 14.11 16.96
CA ARG A 159 -12.26 12.76 17.49
C ARG A 159 -13.20 12.46 18.66
N ARG A 160 -13.78 13.46 19.33
CA ARG A 160 -14.52 13.27 20.59
C ARG A 160 -15.70 12.31 20.47
N SER A 161 -16.45 12.36 19.37
CA SER A 161 -17.58 11.46 19.14
C SER A 161 -17.70 11.08 17.67
N ARG A 162 -18.52 10.06 17.38
CA ARG A 162 -18.76 9.62 16.00
C ARG A 162 -19.57 10.66 15.22
N GLU A 163 -20.48 11.34 15.88
CA GLU A 163 -21.39 12.35 15.32
C GLU A 163 -20.60 13.59 14.93
N THR A 164 -19.74 14.09 15.83
CA THR A 164 -18.84 15.23 15.57
C THR A 164 -17.88 14.95 14.42
N MET A 165 -17.36 13.72 14.33
CA MET A 165 -16.55 13.28 13.20
C MET A 165 -17.34 13.27 11.88
N ILE A 166 -18.56 12.73 11.89
CA ILE A 166 -19.43 12.70 10.70
C ILE A 166 -19.74 14.12 10.24
N GLU A 167 -20.07 15.02 11.16
CA GLU A 167 -20.36 16.42 10.86
C GLU A 167 -19.15 17.16 10.30
N TYR A 168 -17.98 16.97 10.90
CA TYR A 168 -16.72 17.53 10.38
C TYR A 168 -16.45 17.05 8.94
N VAL A 169 -16.68 15.78 8.64
CA VAL A 169 -16.43 15.22 7.30
C VAL A 169 -17.49 15.64 6.29
N LYS A 170 -18.72 15.94 6.74
CA LYS A 170 -19.75 16.55 5.87
C LYS A 170 -19.32 17.96 5.43
N ASN A 171 -18.70 18.71 6.33
CA ASN A 171 -18.26 20.10 6.10
C ASN A 171 -16.73 20.22 6.22
N LEU A 172 -15.99 19.55 5.34
CA LEU A 172 -14.54 19.59 5.42
C LEU A 172 -14.00 20.99 5.06
N PRO A 173 -13.11 21.56 5.89
CA PRO A 173 -12.42 22.77 5.52
C PRO A 173 -11.45 22.50 4.35
N PRO A 174 -11.14 23.50 3.51
CA PRO A 174 -10.21 23.33 2.39
C PRO A 174 -8.78 22.96 2.85
N THR A 175 -8.45 23.22 4.12
CA THR A 175 -7.17 22.84 4.73
C THR A 175 -7.11 21.38 5.19
N ALA A 176 -8.22 20.64 5.15
CA ALA A 176 -8.25 19.24 5.56
C ALA A 176 -7.35 18.37 4.69
N THR A 177 -6.56 17.49 5.32
CA THR A 177 -5.65 16.58 4.63
C THR A 177 -6.32 15.24 4.31
N LEU A 178 -6.25 14.87 3.04
CA LEU A 178 -6.68 13.59 2.49
C LEU A 178 -5.45 12.74 2.14
N TYR A 179 -5.47 11.47 2.52
CA TYR A 179 -4.49 10.48 2.09
C TYR A 179 -5.08 9.61 1.00
N MET A 180 -4.57 9.77 -0.21
CA MET A 180 -4.96 8.97 -1.37
C MET A 180 -4.00 7.81 -1.53
N THR A 181 -4.51 6.58 -1.44
CA THR A 181 -3.73 5.37 -1.67
C THR A 181 -3.89 4.93 -3.12
N THR A 182 -2.83 4.99 -3.90
CA THR A 182 -2.75 4.47 -5.27
C THR A 182 -1.85 3.24 -5.33
N ILE A 183 -1.82 2.56 -6.49
CA ILE A 183 -0.93 1.42 -6.74
C ILE A 183 0.22 1.89 -7.63
N ARG A 184 1.47 1.71 -7.18
CA ARG A 184 2.68 2.00 -7.97
C ARG A 184 2.76 1.13 -9.23
N PRO A 185 3.60 1.51 -10.20
CA PRO A 185 3.94 0.61 -11.31
C PRO A 185 4.44 -0.77 -10.84
N THR A 186 5.14 -0.82 -9.70
CA THR A 186 5.63 -2.05 -9.06
C THR A 186 4.59 -2.78 -8.21
N SER A 187 3.29 -2.51 -8.40
CA SER A 187 2.17 -3.10 -7.66
C SER A 187 2.15 -2.84 -6.14
N LEU A 188 3.05 -2.01 -5.62
CA LEU A 188 3.07 -1.61 -4.22
C LEU A 188 2.09 -0.47 -3.92
N PRO A 189 1.40 -0.47 -2.78
CA PRO A 189 0.55 0.65 -2.39
C PRO A 189 1.40 1.89 -2.08
N GLN A 190 0.99 3.05 -2.60
CA GLN A 190 1.58 4.35 -2.32
C GLN A 190 0.54 5.29 -1.76
N GLN A 191 0.83 5.89 -0.60
CA GLN A 191 0.01 6.93 -0.01
C GLN A 191 0.53 8.30 -0.42
N THR A 192 -0.38 9.18 -0.83
CA THR A 192 -0.09 10.57 -1.16
C THR A 192 -0.94 11.46 -0.30
N GLU A 193 -0.31 12.40 0.39
CA GLU A 193 -0.98 13.43 1.17
C GLU A 193 -1.38 14.58 0.25
N VAL A 194 -2.65 14.98 0.32
CA VAL A 194 -3.21 16.04 -0.51
C VAL A 194 -4.18 16.85 0.33
N ARG A 195 -4.16 18.18 0.22
CA ARG A 195 -5.17 19.04 0.88
C ARG A 195 -6.44 19.09 0.05
N LEU A 196 -7.59 19.14 0.71
CA LEU A 196 -8.89 19.17 0.05
C LEU A 196 -9.00 20.34 -0.95
N GLY A 197 -8.55 21.53 -0.54
CA GLY A 197 -8.60 22.74 -1.37
C GLY A 197 -7.65 22.72 -2.57
N ASP A 198 -6.62 21.87 -2.56
CA ASP A 198 -5.69 21.73 -3.70
C ASP A 198 -6.20 20.72 -4.74
N LEU A 199 -7.25 19.95 -4.42
CA LEU A 199 -7.88 19.02 -5.34
C LEU A 199 -8.89 19.72 -6.23
N VAL A 200 -8.67 19.62 -7.53
CA VAL A 200 -9.50 20.22 -8.58
C VAL A 200 -10.02 19.11 -9.48
N ARG A 201 -11.28 19.23 -9.93
CA ARG A 201 -11.82 18.32 -10.96
C ARG A 201 -11.06 18.48 -12.27
N ASN A 202 -10.62 17.37 -12.84
CA ASN A 202 -10.01 17.34 -14.15
C ASN A 202 -10.52 16.12 -14.91
N LYS A 203 -10.73 16.26 -16.23
CA LYS A 203 -11.12 15.18 -17.12
C LYS A 203 -10.12 15.13 -18.27
N SER A 204 -9.65 13.94 -18.62
CA SER A 204 -8.79 13.70 -19.78
C SER A 204 -9.46 12.67 -20.68
N LEU A 205 -9.26 12.80 -21.99
CA LEU A 205 -9.76 11.83 -22.97
C LEU A 205 -8.90 10.57 -23.03
N LEU A 206 -7.58 10.71 -22.81
CA LEU A 206 -6.61 9.62 -22.99
C LEU A 206 -6.57 8.65 -21.82
N ARG A 207 -7.00 9.08 -20.64
CA ARG A 207 -7.00 8.23 -19.44
C ARG A 207 -8.09 8.66 -18.47
N PRO A 208 -8.60 7.72 -17.65
CA PRO A 208 -9.58 8.03 -16.62
C PRO A 208 -8.92 8.91 -15.55
N ILE A 209 -9.31 10.18 -15.47
CA ILE A 209 -8.93 11.12 -14.41
C ILE A 209 -10.21 11.76 -13.89
N THR A 210 -10.32 11.84 -12.58
CA THR A 210 -11.42 12.56 -11.92
C THR A 210 -10.92 13.84 -11.27
N PHE A 211 -9.75 13.76 -10.63
CA PHE A 211 -9.16 14.84 -9.85
C PHE A 211 -7.69 15.05 -10.18
N THR A 212 -7.24 16.29 -10.02
CA THR A 212 -5.82 16.66 -10.10
C THR A 212 -5.45 17.50 -8.89
N ASN A 213 -4.31 17.19 -8.28
CA ASN A 213 -3.71 18.01 -7.25
C ASN A 213 -2.98 19.19 -7.89
N SER A 214 -3.46 20.41 -7.62
CA SER A 214 -2.88 21.65 -8.14
C SER A 214 -1.55 22.02 -7.49
N LYS A 215 -1.28 21.57 -6.25
CA LYS A 215 -0.06 21.86 -5.49
C LYS A 215 0.52 20.56 -4.96
N PRO A 216 1.17 19.76 -5.83
CA PRO A 216 1.83 18.53 -5.40
C PRO A 216 2.91 18.82 -4.35
N ALA A 217 3.03 17.94 -3.37
CA ALA A 217 4.13 18.00 -2.41
C ALA A 217 5.46 17.85 -3.17
N PRO A 218 6.48 18.66 -2.85
CA PRO A 218 7.79 18.51 -3.46
C PRO A 218 8.36 17.14 -3.12
N SER A 219 8.82 16.42 -4.14
CA SER A 219 9.46 15.11 -3.98
C SER A 219 10.93 15.24 -4.35
N PRO A 220 11.84 14.61 -3.57
CA PRO A 220 13.22 14.49 -3.97
C PRO A 220 13.34 13.86 -5.36
N TRP A 221 14.34 14.30 -6.14
CA TRP A 221 14.56 13.80 -7.50
C TRP A 221 14.68 12.26 -7.58
N TRP A 222 15.21 11.62 -6.52
CA TRP A 222 15.37 10.16 -6.41
C TRP A 222 14.09 9.41 -6.02
N ALA A 223 13.13 10.08 -5.36
CA ALA A 223 11.90 9.43 -4.87
C ALA A 223 10.81 9.34 -5.96
N GLY A 224 11.08 9.90 -7.14
CA GLY A 224 10.16 9.99 -8.25
C GLY A 224 9.12 11.10 -8.06
N LYS A 225 8.31 11.33 -9.09
CA LYS A 225 7.26 12.35 -9.07
C LYS A 225 6.09 11.88 -8.20
N THR A 226 5.56 12.74 -7.34
CA THR A 226 4.31 12.48 -6.62
C THR A 226 3.15 12.39 -7.61
N PRO A 227 2.22 11.44 -7.46
CA PRO A 227 1.06 11.36 -8.33
C PRO A 227 0.22 12.64 -8.18
N GLN A 228 -0.03 13.29 -9.32
CA GLN A 228 -0.86 14.49 -9.39
C GLN A 228 -2.30 14.17 -9.77
N HIS A 229 -2.50 13.08 -10.51
CA HIS A 229 -3.80 12.72 -11.06
C HIS A 229 -4.37 11.53 -10.32
N PHE A 230 -5.66 11.63 -10.02
CA PHE A 230 -6.38 10.64 -9.26
C PHE A 230 -7.70 10.31 -9.95
N TYR A 231 -7.98 9.03 -10.02
CA TYR A 231 -9.23 8.47 -10.50
C TYR A 231 -9.95 7.81 -9.33
N THR A 232 -11.17 8.26 -9.13
CA THR A 232 -12.10 7.72 -8.15
C THR A 232 -13.47 7.67 -8.80
N ASP A 233 -14.24 6.65 -8.45
CA ASP A 233 -15.66 6.60 -8.80
C ASP A 233 -16.47 7.61 -7.96
N ALA A 234 -17.60 8.07 -8.51
CA ALA A 234 -18.50 8.97 -7.79
C ALA A 234 -19.13 8.32 -6.55
N LYS A 235 -19.32 7.00 -6.57
CA LYS A 235 -19.86 6.22 -5.45
C LYS A 235 -18.78 5.35 -4.83
N ALA A 236 -18.78 5.30 -3.50
CA ALA A 236 -17.89 4.44 -2.74
C ALA A 236 -18.46 3.01 -2.69
N GLN A 237 -17.62 2.00 -2.86
CA GLN A 237 -18.06 0.61 -2.86
C GLN A 237 -18.26 0.10 -1.43
N ARG A 238 -19.24 -0.77 -1.18
CA ARG A 238 -19.40 -1.36 0.17
C ARG A 238 -18.15 -2.15 0.56
N SER A 239 -17.70 -1.96 1.80
CA SER A 239 -16.58 -2.70 2.36
C SER A 239 -16.94 -3.20 3.75
N THR A 240 -16.68 -4.48 4.01
CA THR A 240 -16.87 -5.11 5.33
C THR A 240 -15.56 -5.10 6.14
N GLN A 241 -14.48 -4.55 5.57
CA GLN A 241 -13.12 -4.82 6.04
C GLN A 241 -12.58 -3.83 7.07
N SER A 242 -13.20 -2.66 7.26
CA SER A 242 -12.73 -1.71 8.27
C SER A 242 -13.87 -1.12 9.09
N PRO A 243 -13.79 -1.15 10.43
CA PRO A 243 -14.82 -0.59 11.32
C PRO A 243 -14.93 0.94 11.20
N ASN A 244 -13.88 1.61 10.69
CA ASN A 244 -13.83 3.06 10.48
C ASN A 244 -14.15 3.45 9.03
N TYR A 245 -15.00 2.66 8.36
CA TYR A 245 -15.43 2.92 6.99
C TYR A 245 -16.75 3.68 6.94
N PHE A 246 -16.76 4.82 6.27
CA PHE A 246 -17.94 5.68 6.15
C PHE A 246 -18.25 6.01 4.69
N PRO A 247 -18.81 5.05 3.92
CA PRO A 247 -19.04 5.22 2.48
C PRO A 247 -20.02 6.34 2.14
N ALA A 248 -21.03 6.57 3.00
CA ALA A 248 -22.03 7.61 2.78
C ALA A 248 -21.44 9.03 2.81
N LEU A 249 -20.28 9.22 3.44
CA LEU A 249 -19.63 10.52 3.51
C LEU A 249 -18.89 10.87 2.21
N TRP A 250 -18.55 9.87 1.40
CA TRP A 250 -17.82 10.09 0.15
C TRP A 250 -18.55 11.02 -0.81
N GLU A 251 -19.88 10.91 -0.91
CA GLU A 251 -20.65 11.74 -1.84
C GLU A 251 -20.51 13.24 -1.52
N ASN A 252 -20.46 13.60 -0.24
CA ASN A 252 -20.28 14.99 0.20
C ASN A 252 -18.86 15.49 -0.10
N VAL A 253 -17.85 14.69 0.23
CA VAL A 253 -16.44 15.00 -0.07
C VAL A 253 -16.22 15.13 -1.59
N TYR A 254 -16.79 14.21 -2.36
CA TYR A 254 -16.72 14.18 -3.82
C TYR A 254 -17.35 15.44 -4.42
N LYS A 255 -18.53 15.85 -3.95
CA LYS A 255 -19.20 17.10 -4.36
C LYS A 255 -18.37 18.34 -4.00
N GLN A 256 -17.78 18.39 -2.80
CA GLN A 256 -16.90 19.48 -2.39
C GLN A 256 -15.70 19.63 -3.33
N ILE A 257 -15.03 18.53 -3.68
CA ILE A 257 -13.89 18.56 -4.62
C ILE A 257 -14.34 19.05 -6.01
N GLN A 258 -15.54 18.68 -6.46
CA GLN A 258 -16.07 19.16 -7.74
C GLN A 258 -16.34 20.67 -7.73
N ASN A 259 -16.76 21.22 -6.59
CA ASN A 259 -17.04 22.65 -6.44
C ASN A 259 -15.77 23.50 -6.29
N ASN A 260 -14.62 22.95 -5.90
CA ASN A 260 -13.35 23.70 -5.84
C ASN A 260 -12.92 24.30 -7.19
N VAL A 261 -13.47 23.81 -8.30
CA VAL A 261 -13.15 24.27 -9.66
C VAL A 261 -13.74 25.65 -9.95
N SER A 262 -14.92 25.98 -9.41
CA SER A 262 -15.57 27.27 -9.68
C SER A 262 -14.83 28.43 -9.03
N LEU A 263 -14.22 28.22 -7.86
CA LEU A 263 -13.47 29.25 -7.14
C LEU A 263 -12.16 29.65 -7.83
N LYS A 264 -11.55 28.75 -8.62
CA LYS A 264 -10.25 29.01 -9.25
C LYS A 264 -10.33 29.62 -10.66
N ARG A 265 -11.52 29.69 -11.25
CA ARG A 265 -11.76 30.39 -12.54
C ARG A 265 -12.19 31.86 -12.35
N GLN A 266 -12.48 32.28 -11.12
CA GLN A 266 -12.95 33.63 -10.80
C GLN A 266 -11.84 34.57 -10.28
N ASN A 267 -10.63 34.05 -10.07
CA ASN A 267 -9.41 34.83 -9.81
C ASN A 267 -8.42 34.61 -10.95
#